data_AF-A0A9D6D4M8-F1
#
_entry.id   AF-A0A9D6D4M8-F1
#
_cell.length_a   1.000
_cell.length_b   1.000
_cell.length_c   1.000
_cell.angle_alpha   90.00
_cell.angle_beta   90.00
_cell.angle_gamma   90.00
#
_symmetry.space_group_name_H-M   'P 1'
#
loop_
_entity.id
_entity.type
_entity.pdbx_description
1 polymer ?
#
loop_
_entity_poly.entity_id
_entity_poly.type
_entity_poly.pdbx_seq_one_letter_code
_entity_poly.pdbx_strand_id
1 'polypeptide(L)'
;MRREYWWRALAAVALPPRPRTLLVGLGGGTQVHLLHRLARPRSITLIERDPAILHAAWEFFGLKRVGGLEFLCGDTDVVVPWLAAVRRRFDFVMEDAAYADPTERAMTLPLALADRLSPRGVLVVNRHWRADAGRLLAALRPRFLDVRVRRVRREGENSLICCSRPLRQPGSAG
;
A
#
# COMPACT_ATOMS: atom_id res chain seq x y z
N MET A 1 -14.87 9.03 -14.55
CA MET A 1 -13.80 8.17 -13.97
C MET A 1 -12.71 8.91 -13.18
N ARG A 2 -12.33 10.16 -13.52
CA ARG A 2 -11.30 10.96 -12.77
C ARG A 2 -11.69 11.40 -11.34
N ARG A 3 -12.76 10.84 -10.75
CA ARG A 3 -13.32 11.25 -9.44
C ARG A 3 -13.26 10.15 -8.37
N GLU A 4 -12.78 8.95 -8.70
CA GLU A 4 -12.73 7.85 -7.75
C GLU A 4 -11.62 8.04 -6.72
N TYR A 5 -11.94 7.71 -5.47
CA TYR A 5 -11.09 7.77 -4.28
C TYR A 5 -9.64 7.31 -4.57
N TRP A 6 -9.52 6.18 -5.27
CA TRP A 6 -8.29 5.50 -5.61
C TRP A 6 -7.49 6.13 -6.76
N TRP A 7 -8.15 6.80 -7.70
CA TRP A 7 -7.47 7.55 -8.76
C TRP A 7 -6.64 8.69 -8.16
N ARG A 8 -7.16 9.37 -7.12
CA ARG A 8 -6.44 10.43 -6.42
C ARG A 8 -5.18 9.93 -5.72
N ALA A 9 -5.22 8.69 -5.20
CA ALA A 9 -4.05 8.04 -4.60
C ALA A 9 -2.95 7.79 -5.64
N LEU A 10 -3.30 7.18 -6.76
CA LEU A 10 -2.35 6.80 -7.79
C LEU A 10 -1.86 8.00 -8.61
N ALA A 11 -2.70 9.03 -8.82
CA ALA A 11 -2.30 10.27 -9.49
C ALA A 11 -1.43 11.18 -8.60
N ALA A 12 -1.39 10.95 -7.29
CA ALA A 12 -0.58 11.72 -6.36
C ALA A 12 0.90 11.33 -6.38
N VAL A 13 1.22 10.17 -6.94
CA VAL A 13 2.55 9.56 -6.87
C VAL A 13 3.05 9.20 -8.26
N ALA A 14 4.35 9.40 -8.49
CA ALA A 14 4.97 9.01 -9.74
C ALA A 14 5.33 7.52 -9.67
N LEU A 15 4.51 6.67 -10.29
CA LEU A 15 4.79 5.24 -10.40
C LEU A 15 5.81 4.99 -11.52
N PRO A 16 6.83 4.14 -11.30
CA PRO A 16 7.70 3.72 -12.38
C PRO A 16 6.91 2.88 -13.40
N PRO A 17 7.37 2.76 -14.65
CA PRO A 17 6.73 1.87 -15.63
C PRO A 17 6.72 0.42 -15.13
N ARG A 18 5.57 -0.25 -15.22
CA ARG A 18 5.39 -1.68 -14.87
C ARG A 18 5.94 -2.04 -13.48
N PRO A 19 5.48 -1.38 -12.39
CA PRO A 19 6.03 -1.57 -11.05
C PRO A 19 5.85 -3.02 -10.55
N ARG A 20 6.69 -3.48 -9.61
CA ARG A 20 6.28 -4.53 -8.66
C ARG A 20 5.45 -3.88 -7.57
N THR A 21 4.25 -4.38 -7.35
CA THR A 21 3.34 -3.81 -6.36
C THR A 21 3.04 -4.75 -5.23
N LEU A 22 2.96 -4.21 -4.01
CA LEU A 22 2.33 -4.83 -2.85
C LEU A 22 1.07 -4.05 -2.47
N LEU A 23 -0.05 -4.72 -2.33
CA LEU A 23 -1.30 -4.18 -1.80
C LEU A 23 -1.63 -4.91 -0.49
N VAL A 24 -1.95 -4.17 0.56
CA VAL A 24 -2.28 -4.72 1.88
C VAL A 24 -3.70 -4.31 2.24
N GLY A 25 -4.57 -5.32 2.38
CA GLY A 25 -6.03 -5.16 2.43
C GLY A 25 -6.59 -5.09 1.01
N LEU A 26 -7.44 -6.04 0.61
CA LEU A 26 -8.01 -6.08 -0.74
C LEU A 26 -9.24 -5.18 -0.88
N GLY A 27 -10.08 -5.16 0.15
CA GLY A 27 -11.43 -4.60 0.07
C GLY A 27 -12.20 -5.18 -1.12
N GLY A 28 -12.77 -4.31 -1.96
CA GLY A 28 -13.49 -4.70 -3.19
C GLY A 28 -12.63 -4.86 -4.45
N GLY A 29 -11.28 -4.79 -4.35
CA GLY A 29 -10.39 -4.99 -5.51
C GLY A 29 -10.27 -3.81 -6.49
N THR A 30 -10.97 -2.70 -6.27
CA THR A 30 -10.93 -1.48 -7.12
C THR A 30 -9.51 -0.97 -7.36
N GLN A 31 -8.67 -1.00 -6.33
CA GLN A 31 -7.26 -0.60 -6.40
C GLN A 31 -6.43 -1.44 -7.39
N VAL A 32 -6.72 -2.74 -7.50
CA VAL A 32 -6.02 -3.65 -8.43
C VAL A 32 -6.31 -3.22 -9.87
N HIS A 33 -7.59 -3.03 -10.20
CA HIS A 33 -8.02 -2.64 -11.55
C HIS A 33 -7.50 -1.27 -11.96
N LEU A 34 -7.55 -0.30 -11.06
CA LEU A 34 -7.07 1.05 -11.33
C LEU A 34 -5.55 1.05 -11.55
N LEU A 35 -4.80 0.35 -10.71
CA LEU A 35 -3.35 0.23 -10.86
C LEU A 35 -3.00 -0.49 -12.17
N HIS A 36 -3.69 -1.58 -12.50
CA HIS A 36 -3.47 -2.30 -13.75
C HIS A 36 -3.70 -1.41 -14.97
N ARG A 37 -4.75 -0.59 -14.96
CA ARG A 37 -5.03 0.39 -16.02
C ARG A 37 -3.98 1.49 -16.11
N LEU A 38 -3.48 1.97 -14.97
CA LEU A 38 -2.59 3.14 -14.88
C LEU A 38 -1.13 2.82 -15.18
N ALA A 39 -0.62 1.72 -14.65
CA ALA A 39 0.81 1.44 -14.63
C ALA A 39 1.20 0.10 -15.26
N ARG A 40 0.21 -0.76 -15.58
CA ARG A 40 0.40 -2.13 -16.07
C ARG A 40 1.50 -2.88 -15.28
N PRO A 41 1.34 -3.07 -13.96
CA PRO A 41 2.34 -3.69 -13.11
C PRO A 41 2.82 -5.02 -13.68
N ARG A 42 4.10 -5.31 -13.51
CA ARG A 42 4.64 -6.64 -13.89
C ARG A 42 4.23 -7.73 -12.89
N SER A 43 3.93 -7.34 -11.65
CA SER A 43 3.41 -8.22 -10.62
C SER A 43 2.65 -7.40 -9.58
N ILE A 44 1.57 -7.97 -9.06
CA ILE A 44 0.78 -7.43 -7.95
C ILE A 44 0.69 -8.54 -6.89
N THR A 45 1.40 -8.36 -5.79
CA THR A 45 1.26 -9.20 -4.60
C THR A 45 0.21 -8.56 -3.70
N LEU A 46 -0.75 -9.34 -3.23
CA LEU A 46 -1.84 -8.87 -2.40
C LEU A 46 -1.89 -9.64 -1.08
N ILE A 47 -1.97 -8.92 0.04
CA ILE A 47 -2.16 -9.49 1.38
C ILE A 47 -3.60 -9.22 1.81
N GLU A 48 -4.32 -10.29 2.15
CA GLU A 48 -5.66 -10.24 2.74
C GLU A 48 -5.77 -11.37 3.76
N ARG A 49 -6.35 -11.10 4.94
CA ARG A 49 -6.48 -12.11 5.99
C ARG A 49 -7.70 -13.00 5.79
N ASP A 50 -8.74 -12.46 5.16
CA ASP A 50 -10.01 -13.15 4.99
C ASP A 50 -10.05 -13.92 3.65
N PRO A 51 -10.02 -15.26 3.67
CA PRO A 51 -10.08 -16.06 2.45
C PRO A 51 -11.42 -15.88 1.70
N ALA A 52 -12.51 -15.52 2.38
CA ALA A 52 -13.80 -15.25 1.73
C ALA A 52 -13.74 -13.97 0.90
N ILE A 53 -13.03 -12.94 1.36
CA ILE A 53 -12.79 -11.71 0.58
C ILE A 53 -11.95 -12.02 -0.66
N LEU A 54 -10.88 -12.81 -0.52
CA LEU A 54 -10.07 -13.25 -1.66
C LEU A 54 -10.91 -14.02 -2.68
N HIS A 55 -11.71 -14.98 -2.21
CA HIS A 55 -12.61 -15.77 -3.05
C HIS A 55 -13.61 -14.88 -3.78
N ALA A 56 -14.27 -13.97 -3.08
CA ALA A 56 -15.23 -13.06 -3.68
C ALA A 56 -14.58 -12.16 -4.75
N ALA A 57 -13.38 -11.65 -4.49
CA ALA A 57 -12.68 -10.81 -5.46
C ALA A 57 -12.21 -11.59 -6.70
N TRP A 58 -11.79 -12.84 -6.52
CA TRP A 58 -11.44 -13.73 -7.61
C TRP A 58 -12.65 -14.09 -8.47
N GLU A 59 -13.75 -14.50 -7.85
CA GLU A 59 -14.96 -14.98 -8.53
C GLU A 59 -15.81 -13.85 -9.12
N PHE A 60 -16.04 -12.78 -8.35
CA PHE A 60 -17.06 -11.77 -8.70
C PHE A 60 -16.48 -10.42 -9.11
N PHE A 61 -15.28 -10.05 -8.65
CA PHE A 61 -14.69 -8.74 -8.97
C PHE A 61 -13.71 -8.76 -10.14
N GLY A 62 -13.69 -9.85 -10.93
CA GLY A 62 -12.96 -9.91 -12.19
C GLY A 62 -11.44 -9.98 -12.05
N LEU A 63 -10.91 -10.32 -10.86
CA LEU A 63 -9.47 -10.47 -10.66
C LEU A 63 -8.87 -11.64 -11.46
N LYS A 64 -9.67 -12.65 -11.83
CA LYS A 64 -9.28 -13.72 -12.78
C LYS A 64 -8.65 -13.22 -14.07
N ARG A 65 -9.04 -12.02 -14.53
CA ARG A 65 -8.60 -11.45 -15.82
C ARG A 65 -7.37 -10.55 -15.68
N VAL A 66 -6.90 -10.30 -14.47
CA VAL A 66 -5.76 -9.43 -14.20
C VAL A 66 -4.50 -10.30 -14.13
N GLY A 67 -3.59 -10.10 -15.10
CA GLY A 67 -2.34 -10.84 -15.15
C GLY A 67 -1.36 -10.42 -14.05
N GLY A 68 -0.56 -11.37 -13.56
CA GLY A 68 0.52 -11.12 -12.61
C GLY A 68 0.06 -10.92 -11.15
N LEU A 69 -1.14 -11.38 -10.79
CA LEU A 69 -1.62 -11.39 -9.42
C LEU A 69 -1.06 -12.58 -8.63
N GLU A 70 -0.70 -12.31 -7.37
CA GLU A 70 -0.33 -13.28 -6.36
C GLU A 70 -1.08 -12.92 -5.07
N PHE A 71 -1.80 -13.88 -4.50
CA PHE A 71 -2.51 -13.70 -3.23
C PHE A 71 -1.74 -14.36 -2.10
N LEU A 72 -1.48 -13.60 -1.04
CA LEU A 72 -0.93 -14.09 0.23
C LEU A 72 -2.04 -13.98 1.28
N CYS A 73 -2.72 -15.09 1.52
CA CYS A 73 -3.79 -15.15 2.51
C CYS A 73 -3.19 -15.28 3.92
N GLY A 74 -3.32 -14.25 4.76
CA GLY A 74 -2.80 -14.29 6.12
C GLY A 74 -2.71 -12.93 6.80
N ASP A 75 -2.39 -12.94 8.09
CA ASP A 75 -2.16 -11.73 8.87
C ASP A 75 -0.86 -11.04 8.44
N THR A 76 -0.88 -9.71 8.37
CA THR A 76 0.26 -8.88 8.01
C THR A 76 1.46 -9.09 8.94
N ASP A 77 1.23 -9.41 10.21
CA ASP A 77 2.27 -9.68 11.21
C ASP A 77 3.04 -10.98 10.92
N VAL A 78 2.52 -11.84 10.05
CA VAL A 78 3.20 -13.05 9.57
C VAL A 78 3.76 -12.82 8.17
N VAL A 79 2.92 -12.30 7.27
CA VAL A 79 3.28 -12.18 5.84
C VAL A 79 4.36 -11.13 5.60
N VAL A 80 4.32 -9.98 6.28
CA VAL A 80 5.32 -8.91 6.07
C VAL A 80 6.73 -9.33 6.55
N PRO A 81 6.89 -9.97 7.72
CA PRO A 81 8.17 -10.58 8.10
C PRO A 81 8.63 -11.68 7.14
N TRP A 82 7.73 -12.52 6.64
CA TRP A 82 8.11 -13.53 5.63
C TRP A 82 8.65 -12.87 4.35
N LEU A 83 7.97 -11.83 3.85
CA LEU A 83 8.45 -11.02 2.71
C LEU A 83 9.84 -10.40 2.97
N ALA A 84 10.13 -10.06 4.23
CA ALA A 84 11.45 -9.61 4.67
C ALA A 84 12.52 -10.69 4.46
N ALA A 85 12.24 -11.88 4.98
CA ALA A 85 13.17 -13.02 5.00
C ALA A 85 13.53 -13.45 3.57
N VAL A 86 12.56 -13.45 2.65
CA VAL A 86 12.80 -13.74 1.23
C VAL A 86 13.30 -12.53 0.43
N ARG A 87 13.71 -11.45 1.11
CA ARG A 87 14.26 -10.20 0.55
C ARG A 87 13.39 -9.58 -0.56
N ARG A 88 12.06 -9.74 -0.49
CA ARG A 88 11.17 -9.18 -1.50
C ARG A 88 11.05 -7.67 -1.34
N ARG A 89 11.10 -6.95 -2.47
CA ARG A 89 11.01 -5.49 -2.53
C ARG A 89 10.04 -5.05 -3.61
N PHE A 90 9.39 -3.91 -3.39
CA PHE A 90 8.32 -3.40 -4.23
C PHE A 90 8.57 -1.94 -4.62
N ASP A 91 8.17 -1.60 -5.83
CA ASP A 91 8.27 -0.24 -6.37
C ASP A 91 7.06 0.60 -5.95
N PHE A 92 5.95 -0.05 -5.62
CA PHE A 92 4.76 0.58 -5.07
C PHE A 92 4.18 -0.30 -3.97
N VAL A 93 3.92 0.29 -2.81
CA VAL A 93 3.24 -0.37 -1.69
C VAL A 93 2.04 0.48 -1.31
N MET A 94 0.88 -0.15 -1.16
CA MET A 94 -0.31 0.52 -0.65
C MET A 94 -0.90 -0.25 0.53
N GLU A 95 -1.21 0.47 1.59
CA GLU A 95 -1.82 -0.05 2.81
C GLU A 95 -3.21 0.56 2.99
N ASP A 96 -4.23 -0.31 3.05
CA ASP A 96 -5.65 0.00 3.20
C ASP A 96 -6.36 -0.93 4.20
N ALA A 97 -5.62 -1.66 5.03
CA ALA A 97 -6.17 -2.69 5.91
C ALA A 97 -6.40 -2.18 7.34
N ALA A 98 -5.53 -1.31 7.83
CA ALA A 98 -5.42 -0.98 9.24
C ALA A 98 -6.26 0.25 9.64
N TYR A 99 -7.29 0.55 8.86
CA TYR A 99 -8.14 1.71 9.07
C TYR A 99 -8.86 1.70 10.45
N ALA A 100 -9.30 0.53 10.89
CA ALA A 100 -10.00 0.30 12.16
C ALA A 100 -9.15 -0.47 13.18
N ASP A 101 -7.86 -0.66 12.89
CA ASP A 101 -6.95 -1.39 13.78
C ASP A 101 -6.54 -0.53 14.98
N PRO A 102 -6.10 -1.15 16.09
CA PRO A 102 -5.50 -0.44 17.21
C PRO A 102 -4.34 0.45 16.77
N THR A 103 -4.17 1.59 17.46
CA THR A 103 -3.11 2.60 17.20
C THR A 103 -1.73 1.98 17.00
N GLU A 104 -1.37 0.96 17.79
CA GLU A 104 -0.07 0.30 17.69
C GLU A 104 0.15 -0.33 16.31
N ARG A 105 -0.79 -1.17 15.85
CA ARG A 105 -0.74 -1.79 14.52
C ARG A 105 -0.85 -0.75 13.40
N ALA A 106 -1.64 0.30 13.62
CA ALA A 106 -1.74 1.44 12.70
C ALA A 106 -0.40 2.19 12.50
N MET A 107 0.54 2.07 13.45
CA MET A 107 1.87 2.67 13.39
C MET A 107 2.95 1.70 12.89
N THR A 108 2.95 0.46 13.39
CA THR A 108 4.03 -0.52 13.10
C THR A 108 3.97 -1.03 11.67
N LEU A 109 2.78 -1.33 11.14
CA LEU A 109 2.63 -1.91 9.81
C LEU A 109 3.16 -0.98 8.69
N PRO A 110 2.76 0.31 8.60
CA PRO A 110 3.31 1.19 7.56
C PRO A 110 4.84 1.34 7.63
N LEU A 111 5.42 1.32 8.82
CA LEU A 111 6.87 1.37 9.00
C LEU A 111 7.55 0.10 8.48
N ALA A 112 7.00 -1.08 8.78
CA ALA A 112 7.50 -2.34 8.24
C ALA A 112 7.37 -2.42 6.71
N LEU A 113 6.29 -1.87 6.16
CA LEU A 113 6.07 -1.79 4.72
C LEU A 113 7.03 -0.81 4.04
N ALA A 114 7.40 0.30 4.68
CA ALA A 114 8.42 1.22 4.17
C ALA A 114 9.77 0.50 3.94
N ASP A 115 10.12 -0.46 4.80
CA ASP A 115 11.35 -1.26 4.67
C ASP A 115 11.31 -2.30 3.55
N ARG A 116 10.14 -2.46 2.89
CA ARG A 116 9.96 -3.31 1.70
C ARG A 116 10.00 -2.52 0.40
N LEU A 117 10.20 -1.20 0.45
CA LEU A 117 10.34 -0.40 -0.76
C LEU A 117 11.67 -0.64 -1.46
N SER A 118 11.65 -0.59 -2.79
CA SER A 118 12.84 -0.40 -3.59
C SER A 118 13.43 1.01 -3.37
N PRO A 119 14.68 1.30 -3.76
CA PRO A 119 15.30 2.62 -3.55
C PRO A 119 14.54 3.80 -4.17
N ARG A 120 13.63 3.55 -5.12
CA ARG A 120 12.76 4.55 -5.74
C ARG A 120 11.28 4.28 -5.47
N GLY A 121 11.00 3.41 -4.49
CA GLY A 121 9.67 2.95 -4.18
C GLY A 121 8.80 4.05 -3.58
N VAL A 122 7.50 3.84 -3.70
CA VAL A 122 6.47 4.71 -3.15
C VAL A 122 5.62 3.91 -2.17
N LEU A 123 5.35 4.50 -1.02
CA LEU A 123 4.36 4.00 -0.05
C LEU A 123 3.16 4.93 -0.02
N VAL A 124 1.95 4.37 -0.08
CA VAL A 124 0.71 5.09 0.17
C VAL A 124 -0.04 4.40 1.30
N VAL A 125 -0.45 5.18 2.29
CA VAL A 125 -1.19 4.69 3.46
C VAL A 125 -2.54 5.39 3.51
N ASN A 126 -3.64 4.64 3.56
CA ASN A 126 -4.98 5.19 3.79
C ASN A 126 -5.29 5.28 5.29
N ARG A 127 -5.74 6.45 5.77
CA ARG A 127 -6.07 6.68 7.19
C ARG A 127 -7.28 7.60 7.42
N HIS A 128 -8.08 7.27 8.45
CA HIS A 128 -8.53 8.19 9.50
C HIS A 128 -7.81 9.55 9.64
N TRP A 129 -8.36 10.71 9.33
CA TRP A 129 -7.74 12.00 9.72
C TRP A 129 -7.84 12.23 11.23
N ARG A 130 -8.88 11.68 11.88
CA ARG A 130 -9.10 11.74 13.33
C ARG A 130 -8.28 10.71 14.13
N ALA A 131 -7.70 9.72 13.47
CA ALA A 131 -6.89 8.66 14.08
C ALA A 131 -5.43 8.82 13.67
N ASP A 132 -4.49 8.85 14.62
CA ASP A 132 -3.02 8.66 14.54
C ASP A 132 -2.21 9.21 13.34
N ALA A 133 -2.81 9.91 12.37
CA ALA A 133 -2.20 10.31 11.11
C ALA A 133 -1.06 11.30 11.36
N GLY A 134 -1.22 12.19 12.35
CA GLY A 134 -0.15 13.10 12.78
C GLY A 134 1.06 12.36 13.34
N ARG A 135 0.85 11.32 14.17
CA ARG A 135 1.92 10.49 14.72
C ARG A 135 2.61 9.68 13.62
N LEU A 136 1.82 9.08 12.72
CA LEU A 136 2.35 8.33 11.59
C LEU A 136 3.16 9.21 10.64
N LEU A 137 2.70 10.42 10.37
CA LEU A 137 3.46 11.41 9.59
C LEU A 137 4.78 11.76 10.25
N ALA A 138 4.79 11.98 11.56
CA ALA A 138 6.01 12.25 12.31
C ALA A 138 7.00 11.08 12.23
N ALA A 139 6.51 9.83 12.29
CA ALA A 139 7.33 8.63 12.18
C ALA A 139 7.86 8.37 10.76
N LEU A 140 7.11 8.74 9.72
CA LEU A 140 7.50 8.53 8.32
C LEU A 140 8.44 9.62 7.80
N ARG A 141 8.31 10.88 8.24
CA ARG A 141 9.14 12.01 7.77
C ARG A 141 10.65 11.75 7.79
N PRO A 142 11.25 11.14 8.83
CA PRO A 142 12.68 10.85 8.84
C PRO A 142 13.12 9.77 7.85
N ARG A 143 12.19 9.01 7.26
CA ARG A 143 12.49 7.86 6.37
C ARG A 143 12.35 8.20 4.88
N PHE A 144 11.84 9.39 4.53
CA PHE A 144 11.52 9.76 3.16
C PHE A 144 11.87 11.23 2.90
N LEU A 145 12.37 11.52 1.70
CA LEU A 145 12.61 12.91 1.29
C LEU A 145 11.31 13.67 0.98
N ASP A 146 10.24 12.97 0.62
CA ASP A 146 8.95 13.57 0.28
C ASP A 146 7.81 12.81 0.96
N VAL A 147 7.09 13.50 1.85
CA VAL A 147 5.91 13.01 2.56
C VAL A 147 4.78 14.03 2.41
N ARG A 148 3.69 13.63 1.76
CA ARG A 148 2.54 14.49 1.47
C ARG A 148 1.26 13.88 1.97
N VAL A 149 0.41 14.70 2.58
CA VAL A 149 -0.96 14.31 2.95
C VAL A 149 -1.92 14.81 1.90
N ARG A 150 -2.85 13.95 1.48
CA ARG A 150 -3.95 14.34 0.59
C ARG A 150 -5.29 13.93 1.18
N ARG A 151 -6.15 14.92 1.42
CA ARG A 151 -7.55 14.68 1.80
C ARG A 151 -8.33 14.22 0.58
N VAL A 152 -9.01 13.07 0.68
CA VAL A 152 -9.69 12.47 -0.48
C VAL A 152 -11.04 13.13 -0.75
N ARG A 153 -11.67 13.78 0.23
CA ARG A 153 -12.79 14.72 0.05
C ARG A 153 -12.60 15.91 1.00
N ARG A 154 -13.15 17.09 0.66
CA ARG A 154 -13.09 18.29 1.53
C ARG A 154 -13.78 18.06 2.88
N GLU A 155 -14.84 17.27 2.88
CA GLU A 155 -15.66 16.88 4.06
C GLU A 155 -15.34 15.46 4.57
N GLY A 156 -14.49 14.71 3.85
CA GLY A 156 -14.19 13.33 4.20
C GLY A 156 -13.10 13.24 5.24
N GLU A 157 -13.26 12.32 6.18
CA GLU A 157 -12.26 12.03 7.20
C GLU A 157 -11.10 11.18 6.65
N ASN A 158 -11.19 10.58 5.45
CA ASN A 158 -10.09 9.80 4.86
C ASN A 158 -8.98 10.69 4.24
N SER A 159 -7.75 10.40 4.65
CA SER A 159 -6.53 11.02 4.15
C SER A 159 -5.55 9.96 3.67
N LEU A 160 -4.86 10.28 2.57
CA LEU A 160 -3.77 9.47 2.04
C LEU A 160 -2.45 10.09 2.44
N ILE A 161 -1.61 9.32 3.12
CA ILE A 161 -0.22 9.68 3.37
C ILE A 161 0.62 9.06 2.25
N CYS A 162 1.17 9.91 1.39
CA CYS A 162 1.97 9.52 0.25
C CYS A 162 3.45 9.79 0.57
N CYS A 163 4.26 8.74 0.56
CA CYS A 163 5.69 8.78 0.86
C CYS A 163 6.48 8.35 -0.36
N SER A 164 7.49 9.13 -0.75
CA SER A 164 8.35 8.81 -1.89
C SER A 164 9.81 9.17 -1.62
N ARG A 165 10.71 8.63 -2.45
CA ARG A 165 12.17 8.78 -2.32
C ARG A 165 12.65 8.32 -0.92
N PRO A 166 12.56 7.00 -0.65
CA PRO A 166 13.00 6.44 0.62
C PRO A 166 14.47 6.81 0.88
N LEU A 167 14.74 7.27 2.10
CA LEU A 167 16.09 7.46 2.57
C LEU A 167 16.68 6.09 2.86
N ARG A 168 17.89 5.82 2.33
CA ARG A 168 18.60 4.61 2.70
C ARG A 168 18.85 4.65 4.20
N GLN A 169 18.35 3.65 4.92
CA GLN A 169 18.80 3.47 6.29
C GLN A 169 20.29 3.08 6.25
N PRO A 170 21.16 3.79 6.99
CA PRO A 170 22.54 3.35 7.13
C PRO A 170 22.53 1.96 7.80
N GLY A 171 22.90 0.92 7.05
CA GLY A 171 23.06 -0.44 7.59
C GLY A 171 22.52 -1.61 6.78
N SER A 172 21.83 -1.43 5.65
CA SER A 172 21.39 -2.57 4.80
C SER A 172 22.33 -2.81 3.61
N ALA A 173 23.59 -3.12 3.91
CA ALA A 173 24.45 -3.90 3.02
C ALA A 173 24.58 -5.29 3.66
N GLY A 174 23.97 -6.30 3.03
CA GLY A 174 23.92 -7.68 3.49
C GLY A 174 23.33 -8.62 2.45
#